data_AF-A0AAV9PND4-F1
#
_entry.id   AF-A0AAV9PND4-F1
#
_cell.length_a   1.000
_cell.length_b   1.000
_cell.length_c   1.000
_cell.angle_alpha   90.00
_cell.angle_beta   90.00
_cell.angle_gamma   90.00
#
_symmetry.space_group_name_H-M   'P 1'
#
loop_
_entity.id
_entity.type
_entity.pdbx_description
1 polymer ?
#
loop_
_entity_poly.entity_id
_entity_poly.type
_entity_poly.pdbx_seq_one_letter_code
_entity_poly.pdbx_strand_id
1 'polypeptide(L)'
;MTSSGGGLWHPDSQPTQLMRRDIDRHSRRLKDVLLEDRLRKEFLGGVAKQDAKAVKALVSANAENALKTRPKGYDADHPDIDLLRLRNYTIGRKLNDSEVVGPHGLDRIAELLSCMKPFITYLNSVVMPDEPASASDDEDEEEDENQNDGESSDEEGSE
;
A
#
# COMPACT_ATOMS: atom_id res chain seq x y z
N MET A 1 17.74 19.02 0.30
CA MET A 1 16.35 19.12 -0.18
C MET A 1 15.49 18.26 0.72
N THR A 2 14.70 18.88 1.59
CA THR A 2 13.78 18.16 2.47
C THR A 2 12.45 17.94 1.74
N SER A 3 11.95 16.71 1.76
CA SER A 3 10.67 16.35 1.13
C SER A 3 9.90 15.43 2.05
N SER A 4 8.58 15.60 2.09
CA SER A 4 7.68 14.71 2.81
C SER A 4 6.73 14.07 1.81
N GLY A 5 6.65 12.75 1.84
CA GLY A 5 5.80 11.98 0.95
C GLY A 5 5.67 10.55 1.42
N GLY A 6 4.66 9.85 0.90
CA GLY A 6 4.35 8.48 1.26
C GLY A 6 3.39 7.86 0.25
N GLY A 7 3.36 6.53 0.21
CA GLY A 7 2.45 5.76 -0.64
C GLY A 7 3.09 4.48 -1.12
N LEU A 8 2.53 3.94 -2.20
CA LEU A 8 2.99 2.69 -2.80
C LEU A 8 3.99 3.01 -3.92
N TRP A 9 5.29 2.90 -3.61
CA TRP A 9 6.38 3.15 -4.57
C TRP A 9 6.98 1.83 -5.06
N HIS A 10 7.00 1.62 -6.37
CA HIS A 10 7.54 0.40 -6.98
C HIS A 10 7.05 -0.91 -6.32
N PRO A 11 5.72 -1.08 -6.13
CA PRO A 11 5.21 -2.33 -5.61
C PRO A 11 5.46 -3.50 -6.55
N ASP A 12 5.48 -4.70 -5.98
CA ASP A 12 5.42 -5.94 -6.73
C ASP A 12 4.10 -6.07 -7.53
N SER A 13 4.06 -7.10 -8.38
CA SER A 13 2.95 -7.32 -9.30
C SER A 13 1.60 -7.52 -8.60
N GLN A 14 1.58 -8.17 -7.44
CA GLN A 14 0.35 -8.50 -6.70
C GLN A 14 -0.33 -7.26 -6.09
N PRO A 15 0.34 -6.41 -5.28
CA PRO A 15 -0.26 -5.16 -4.80
C PRO A 15 -0.75 -4.25 -5.94
N THR A 16 -0.01 -4.19 -7.05
CA THR A 16 -0.42 -3.43 -8.23
C THR A 16 -1.74 -3.94 -8.83
N GLN A 17 -1.91 -5.26 -8.90
CA GLN A 17 -3.15 -5.88 -9.41
C GLN A 17 -4.32 -5.66 -8.45
N LEU A 18 -4.09 -5.75 -7.14
CA LEU A 18 -5.11 -5.44 -6.12
C LEU A 18 -5.59 -4.00 -6.23
N MET A 19 -4.66 -3.05 -6.37
CA MET A 19 -4.98 -1.63 -6.59
C MET A 19 -5.82 -1.43 -7.85
N ARG A 20 -5.43 -2.03 -8.98
CA ARG A 20 -6.20 -1.91 -10.23
C ARG A 20 -7.60 -2.48 -10.09
N ARG A 21 -7.74 -3.63 -9.42
CA ARG A 21 -9.04 -4.26 -9.17
C ARG A 21 -9.93 -3.44 -8.25
N ASP A 22 -9.38 -2.82 -7.20
CA ASP A 22 -10.14 -1.94 -6.31
C ASP A 22 -10.56 -0.65 -7.02
N ILE A 23 -9.70 -0.06 -7.85
CA ILE A 23 -10.05 1.11 -8.65
C ILE A 23 -11.18 0.78 -9.63
N ASP A 24 -11.11 -0.36 -10.31
CA ASP A 24 -12.15 -0.83 -11.25
C ASP A 24 -13.52 -1.01 -10.57
N ARG A 25 -13.55 -1.61 -9.38
CA ARG A 25 -14.80 -1.92 -8.65
C ARG A 25 -15.31 -0.77 -7.79
N HIS A 26 -14.40 0.01 -7.21
CA HIS A 26 -14.68 0.98 -6.15
C HIS A 26 -13.86 2.27 -6.29
N SER A 27 -13.73 2.83 -7.50
CA SER A 27 -12.94 4.06 -7.74
C SER A 27 -13.31 5.24 -6.86
N ARG A 28 -14.56 5.27 -6.34
CA ARG A 28 -15.01 6.27 -5.37
C ARG A 28 -14.15 6.32 -4.11
N ARG A 29 -13.72 5.19 -3.56
CA ARG A 29 -12.93 5.15 -2.30
C ARG A 29 -11.64 5.96 -2.42
N LEU A 30 -10.89 5.75 -3.49
CA LEU A 30 -9.69 6.53 -3.77
C LEU A 30 -10.03 8.01 -4.02
N LYS A 31 -11.05 8.29 -4.85
CA LYS A 31 -11.46 9.67 -5.17
C LYS A 31 -11.83 10.45 -3.92
N ASP A 32 -12.59 9.86 -3.00
CA ASP A 32 -13.03 10.53 -1.77
C ASP A 32 -11.84 10.88 -0.88
N VAL A 33 -10.85 9.99 -0.78
CA VAL A 33 -9.60 10.27 -0.06
C VAL A 33 -8.79 11.38 -0.73
N LEU A 34 -8.77 11.45 -2.06
CA LEU A 34 -8.11 12.54 -2.79
C LEU A 34 -8.85 13.89 -2.68
N LEU A 35 -10.14 13.88 -2.34
CA LEU A 35 -10.95 15.09 -2.13
C LEU A 35 -10.82 15.69 -0.74
N GLU A 36 -10.18 14.98 0.20
CA GLU A 36 -9.91 15.48 1.55
C GLU A 36 -9.19 16.83 1.51
N ASP A 37 -9.75 17.82 2.19
CA ASP A 37 -9.36 19.21 2.00
C ASP A 37 -7.90 19.47 2.41
N ARG A 38 -7.43 18.79 3.45
CA ARG A 38 -6.05 18.89 3.93
C ARG A 38 -5.08 18.24 2.95
N LEU A 39 -5.36 17.00 2.54
CA LEU A 39 -4.52 16.27 1.59
C LEU A 39 -4.43 16.99 0.24
N ARG A 40 -5.56 17.48 -0.27
CA ARG A 40 -5.64 18.19 -1.55
C ARG A 40 -4.83 19.48 -1.55
N LYS A 41 -4.90 20.26 -0.47
CA LYS A 41 -4.13 21.52 -0.32
C LYS A 41 -2.64 21.24 -0.21
N GLU A 42 -2.26 20.26 0.60
CA GLU A 42 -0.85 20.01 0.92
C GLU A 42 -0.12 19.23 -0.17
N PHE A 43 -0.75 18.21 -0.78
CA PHE A 43 -0.07 17.27 -1.68
C PHE A 43 -0.53 17.34 -3.15
N LEU A 44 -1.74 17.85 -3.41
CA LEU A 44 -2.28 17.96 -4.77
C LEU A 44 -2.30 19.40 -5.29
N GLY A 45 -1.51 20.31 -4.69
CA GLY A 45 -1.37 21.69 -5.15
C GLY A 45 -2.65 22.53 -5.02
N GLY A 46 -3.58 22.16 -4.13
CA GLY A 46 -4.79 22.92 -3.87
C GLY A 46 -5.81 22.92 -5.02
N VAL A 47 -5.76 21.93 -5.91
CA VAL A 47 -6.74 21.76 -7.01
C VAL A 47 -8.18 21.84 -6.53
N ALA A 48 -9.13 22.29 -7.37
CA ALA A 48 -10.55 22.35 -6.99
C ALA A 48 -11.07 20.99 -6.48
N LYS A 49 -12.08 21.02 -5.59
CA LYS A 49 -12.74 19.83 -5.02
C LYS A 49 -13.59 19.12 -6.10
N GLN A 50 -12.92 18.52 -7.06
CA GLN A 50 -13.48 17.83 -8.22
C GLN A 50 -12.67 16.56 -8.49
N ASP A 51 -13.34 15.43 -8.64
CA ASP A 51 -12.74 14.10 -8.84
C ASP A 51 -11.71 14.13 -9.98
N ALA A 52 -12.10 14.66 -11.15
CA ALA A 52 -11.24 14.71 -12.32
C ALA A 52 -9.95 15.51 -12.10
N LYS A 53 -10.00 16.58 -11.29
CA LYS A 53 -8.83 17.41 -10.99
C LYS A 53 -7.91 16.73 -9.99
N ALA A 54 -8.48 16.12 -8.94
CA ALA A 54 -7.72 15.40 -7.92
C ALA A 54 -7.04 14.15 -8.50
N VAL A 55 -7.77 13.37 -9.30
CA VAL A 55 -7.24 12.22 -10.04
C VAL A 55 -6.13 12.66 -11.00
N LYS A 56 -6.35 13.71 -11.79
CA LYS A 56 -5.33 14.24 -12.71
C LYS A 56 -4.05 14.67 -11.97
N ALA A 57 -4.18 15.28 -10.79
CA ALA A 57 -3.02 15.66 -9.97
C ALA A 57 -2.23 14.44 -9.52
N LEU A 58 -2.91 13.41 -9.01
CA LEU A 58 -2.26 12.15 -8.62
C LEU A 58 -1.58 11.46 -9.80
N VAL A 59 -2.28 11.36 -10.95
CA VAL A 59 -1.73 10.77 -12.17
C VAL A 59 -0.49 11.53 -12.63
N SER A 60 -0.55 12.87 -12.65
CA SER A 60 0.60 13.70 -13.04
C SER A 60 1.80 13.50 -12.11
N ALA A 61 1.57 13.33 -10.81
CA ALA A 61 2.63 13.08 -9.83
C ALA A 61 3.28 11.69 -9.99
N ASN A 62 2.56 10.73 -10.59
CA ASN A 62 3.00 9.34 -10.74
C ASN A 62 3.21 8.92 -12.21
N ALA A 63 3.21 9.88 -13.14
CA ALA A 63 3.22 9.63 -14.58
C ALA A 63 4.55 9.04 -15.08
N GLU A 64 5.67 9.32 -14.41
CA GLU A 64 7.02 8.95 -14.85
C GLU A 64 7.20 7.43 -15.05
N ASN A 65 6.56 6.62 -14.20
CA ASN A 65 6.60 5.16 -14.27
C ASN A 65 5.25 4.55 -14.73
N ALA A 66 4.32 5.37 -15.24
CA ALA A 66 3.03 4.87 -15.70
C ALA A 66 3.17 4.03 -16.98
N LEU A 67 2.22 3.12 -17.20
CA LEU A 67 2.15 2.32 -18.42
C LEU A 67 1.82 3.21 -19.63
N LYS A 68 2.67 3.14 -20.66
CA LYS A 68 2.42 3.79 -21.96
C LYS A 68 1.19 3.23 -22.67
N THR A 69 0.80 1.98 -22.37
CA THR A 69 -0.37 1.31 -22.93
C THR A 69 -1.38 0.99 -21.83
N ARG A 70 -2.61 0.63 -22.21
CA ARG A 70 -3.59 0.14 -21.23
C ARG A 70 -3.10 -1.16 -20.57
N PRO A 71 -3.38 -1.38 -19.27
CA PRO A 71 -3.18 -2.68 -18.65
C PRO A 71 -4.05 -3.75 -19.33
N LYS A 72 -3.56 -4.99 -19.39
CA LYS A 72 -4.35 -6.12 -19.91
C LYS A 72 -5.59 -6.34 -19.03
N GLY A 73 -6.74 -6.61 -19.66
CA GLY A 73 -7.99 -6.91 -18.95
C GLY A 73 -8.91 -5.71 -18.69
N TYR A 74 -8.52 -4.50 -19.11
CA TYR A 74 -9.34 -3.29 -18.97
C TYR A 74 -9.65 -2.67 -20.33
N ASP A 75 -10.84 -2.08 -20.45
CA ASP A 75 -11.27 -1.37 -21.65
C ASP A 75 -10.46 -0.07 -21.84
N ALA A 76 -10.24 0.32 -23.10
CA ALA A 76 -9.60 1.60 -23.41
C ALA A 76 -10.48 2.79 -23.01
N ASP A 77 -11.81 2.62 -23.04
CA ASP A 77 -12.80 3.66 -22.72
C ASP A 77 -13.17 3.69 -21.22
N HIS A 78 -12.41 3.00 -20.37
CA HIS A 78 -12.67 2.96 -18.93
C HIS A 78 -12.50 4.38 -18.31
N PRO A 79 -13.47 4.88 -17.52
CA PRO A 79 -13.45 6.25 -16.99
C PRO A 79 -12.23 6.55 -16.11
N ASP A 80 -11.69 5.53 -15.45
CA ASP A 80 -10.51 5.62 -14.59
C ASP A 80 -9.25 4.99 -15.23
N ILE A 81 -9.19 4.89 -16.56
CA ILE A 81 -8.07 4.22 -17.25
C ILE A 81 -6.70 4.81 -16.91
N ASP A 82 -6.62 6.12 -16.69
CA ASP A 82 -5.38 6.80 -16.33
C ASP A 82 -4.88 6.39 -14.94
N LEU A 83 -5.78 6.11 -14.00
CA LEU A 83 -5.43 5.54 -12.69
C LEU A 83 -4.95 4.10 -12.84
N LEU A 84 -5.62 3.30 -13.66
CA LEU A 84 -5.27 1.88 -13.88
C LEU A 84 -3.88 1.72 -14.53
N ARG A 85 -3.44 2.71 -15.30
CA ARG A 85 -2.09 2.74 -15.91
C ARG A 85 -0.98 3.01 -14.92
N LEU A 86 -1.29 3.54 -13.74
CA LEU A 86 -0.27 3.82 -12.73
C LEU A 86 0.39 2.52 -12.23
N ARG A 87 1.64 2.68 -11.84
CA ARG A 87 2.42 1.68 -11.11
C ARG A 87 2.76 2.15 -9.70
N ASN A 88 2.97 3.45 -9.56
CA ASN A 88 3.20 4.12 -8.30
C ASN A 88 1.92 4.85 -7.88
N TYR A 89 1.62 4.78 -6.59
CA TYR A 89 0.55 5.54 -5.96
C TYR A 89 1.16 6.30 -4.79
N THR A 90 1.92 7.34 -5.10
CA THR A 90 2.58 8.19 -4.09
C THR A 90 2.04 9.60 -4.12
N ILE A 91 2.07 10.22 -2.93
CA ILE A 91 1.88 11.65 -2.74
C ILE A 91 3.13 12.20 -2.07
N GLY A 92 3.54 13.41 -2.45
CA GLY A 92 4.70 14.04 -1.86
C GLY A 92 4.80 15.51 -2.22
N ARG A 93 5.37 16.29 -1.31
CA ARG A 93 5.68 17.69 -1.53
C ARG A 93 7.11 17.99 -1.13
N LYS A 94 7.70 18.97 -1.81
CA LYS A 94 8.93 19.60 -1.36
C LYS A 94 8.62 20.50 -0.17
N LEU A 95 9.49 20.47 0.82
CA LEU A 95 9.43 21.33 2.00
C LEU A 95 10.53 22.37 1.87
N ASN A 96 10.19 23.62 2.20
CA ASN A 96 11.22 24.65 2.33
C ASN A 96 11.94 24.46 3.66
N ASP A 97 13.26 24.72 3.68
CA ASP A 97 14.05 24.54 4.89
C ASP A 97 13.53 25.42 6.04
N SER A 98 12.95 26.58 5.74
CA SER A 98 12.30 27.45 6.73
C SER A 98 11.06 26.85 7.40
N GLU A 99 10.37 25.91 6.74
CA GLU A 99 9.22 25.19 7.33
C GLU A 99 9.67 24.11 8.32
N VAL A 100 10.93 23.68 8.25
CA VAL A 100 11.45 22.54 9.00
C VAL A 100 12.43 22.98 10.10
N VAL A 101 13.20 24.04 9.87
CA VAL A 101 14.31 24.47 10.76
C VAL A 101 13.84 25.43 11.87
N GLY A 102 12.53 25.62 12.04
CA GLY A 102 11.96 26.47 13.10
C GLY A 102 11.51 25.70 14.36
N PRO A 103 11.16 26.41 15.45
CA PRO A 103 10.61 25.80 16.67
C PRO A 103 9.30 25.03 16.43
N HIS A 104 8.61 25.28 15.30
CA HIS A 104 7.38 24.61 14.89
C HIS A 104 7.60 23.56 13.78
N GLY A 105 8.86 23.23 13.44
CA GLY A 105 9.16 22.31 12.35
C GLY A 105 8.63 20.90 12.58
N LEU A 106 8.75 20.40 13.82
CA LEU A 106 8.20 19.09 14.20
C LEU A 106 6.67 19.06 14.12
N ASP A 107 5.99 20.10 14.60
CA ASP A 107 4.54 20.22 14.50
C ASP A 107 4.10 20.21 13.03
N ARG A 108 4.82 20.94 12.18
CA ARG A 108 4.54 20.99 10.75
C ARG A 108 4.71 19.62 10.08
N ILE A 109 5.75 18.86 10.44
CA ILE A 109 5.94 17.50 9.94
C ILE A 109 4.81 16.58 10.43
N ALA A 110 4.43 16.67 11.70
CA ALA A 110 3.34 15.88 12.28
C ALA A 110 1.99 16.17 11.59
N GLU A 111 1.71 17.43 11.27
CA GLU A 111 0.54 17.82 10.48
C GLU A 111 0.56 17.18 9.09
N LEU A 112 1.69 17.23 8.39
CA LEU A 112 1.82 16.66 7.05
C LEU A 112 1.66 15.14 7.05
N LEU A 113 2.26 14.45 8.02
CA LEU A 113 2.06 13.01 8.23
C LEU A 113 0.58 12.69 8.49
N SER A 114 -0.08 13.49 9.33
CA SER A 114 -1.51 13.34 9.64
C SER A 114 -2.38 13.55 8.40
N CYS A 115 -2.00 14.45 7.49
CA CYS A 115 -2.69 14.66 6.22
C CYS A 115 -2.52 13.48 5.24
N MET A 116 -1.39 12.76 5.28
CA MET A 116 -1.16 11.58 4.44
C MET A 116 -1.86 10.33 4.97
N LYS A 117 -2.14 10.25 6.28
CA LYS A 117 -2.77 9.11 6.93
C LYS A 117 -3.96 8.51 6.15
N PRO A 118 -5.01 9.25 5.74
CA PRO A 118 -6.15 8.66 5.05
C PRO A 118 -5.77 7.98 3.71
N PHE A 119 -4.79 8.54 3.00
CA PHE A 119 -4.27 7.95 1.76
C PHE A 119 -3.50 6.66 2.02
N ILE A 120 -2.61 6.66 3.01
CA ILE A 120 -1.86 5.46 3.38
C ILE A 120 -2.80 4.37 3.92
N THR A 121 -3.78 4.73 4.75
CA THR A 121 -4.78 3.79 5.25
C THR A 121 -5.60 3.17 4.12
N TYR A 122 -6.00 3.96 3.12
CA TYR A 122 -6.68 3.42 1.95
C TYR A 122 -5.80 2.41 1.20
N LEU A 123 -4.54 2.78 0.89
CA LEU A 123 -3.61 1.87 0.19
C LEU A 123 -3.45 0.56 0.96
N ASN A 124 -3.20 0.64 2.27
CA ASN A 124 -3.04 -0.52 3.14
C ASN A 124 -4.30 -1.42 3.11
N SER A 125 -5.49 -0.83 3.18
CA SER A 125 -6.75 -1.61 3.13
C SER A 125 -6.96 -2.39 1.83
N VAL A 126 -6.27 -2.01 0.75
CA VAL A 126 -6.36 -2.68 -0.56
C VAL A 126 -5.27 -3.73 -0.72
N VAL A 127 -4.05 -3.44 -0.27
CA VAL A 127 -2.88 -4.32 -0.48
C VAL A 127 -2.65 -5.32 0.65
N MET A 128 -3.14 -5.01 1.85
CA MET A 128 -3.14 -5.86 3.04
C MET A 128 -4.56 -5.80 3.63
N PRO A 129 -5.56 -6.43 2.99
CA PRO A 129 -6.87 -6.54 3.61
C PRO A 129 -6.68 -7.31 4.92
N ASP A 130 -7.13 -6.74 6.04
CA ASP A 130 -7.13 -7.43 7.32
C ASP A 130 -7.83 -8.78 7.11
N GLU A 131 -7.13 -9.88 7.37
CA GLU A 131 -7.78 -11.18 7.44
C GLU A 131 -8.87 -11.06 8.51
N PRO A 132 -10.12 -11.45 8.23
CA PRO A 132 -11.09 -11.53 9.30
C PRO A 132 -10.49 -12.46 10.36
N ALA A 133 -10.48 -12.01 11.62
CA ALA A 133 -9.93 -12.74 12.76
C ALA A 133 -10.72 -14.04 13.03
N SER A 134 -10.65 -14.99 12.11
CA SER A 134 -11.33 -16.27 12.12
C SER A 134 -10.45 -17.32 11.44
N ALA A 135 -9.38 -17.69 12.14
CA ALA A 135 -8.94 -19.07 12.31
C ALA A 135 -7.66 -19.00 13.17
N SER A 136 -7.84 -19.18 14.47
CA SER A 136 -6.83 -19.87 15.26
C SER A 136 -6.71 -21.28 14.65
N ASP A 137 -5.83 -21.44 13.67
CA ASP A 137 -5.25 -22.75 13.42
C ASP A 137 -4.17 -22.90 14.49
N ASP A 138 -4.59 -23.46 15.64
CA ASP A 138 -3.72 -24.24 16.51
C ASP A 138 -3.12 -25.35 15.63
N GLU A 139 -1.98 -25.08 14.98
CA GLU A 139 -1.08 -26.15 14.58
C GLU A 139 -0.36 -26.58 15.86
N ASP A 140 -0.99 -27.54 16.56
CA ASP A 140 -0.37 -28.30 17.63
C ASP A 140 1.00 -28.79 17.17
N GLU A 141 2.02 -28.39 17.93
CA GLU A 141 3.37 -28.92 17.87
C GLU A 141 3.32 -30.42 18.22
N GLU A 142 3.37 -31.30 17.23
CA GLU A 142 3.73 -32.70 17.49
C GLU A 142 5.25 -32.76 17.70
N GLU A 143 5.63 -32.62 18.97
CA GLU A 143 6.98 -32.83 19.49
C GLU A 143 7.45 -34.27 19.23
N ASP A 144 8.69 -34.33 18.79
CA ASP A 144 9.52 -35.49 18.49
C ASP A 144 9.88 -36.25 19.80
N GLU A 145 9.10 -37.27 20.20
CA GLU A 145 9.50 -38.18 21.29
C GLU A 145 10.21 -39.42 20.78
N ASN A 146 11.53 -39.27 20.66
CA ASN A 146 12.52 -40.34 20.68
C ASN A 146 12.48 -41.10 22.01
N GLN A 147 11.96 -42.34 22.03
CA GLN A 147 12.24 -43.30 23.10
C GLN A 147 13.07 -44.47 22.58
N ASN A 148 14.36 -44.33 22.86
CA ASN A 148 15.37 -45.36 22.95
C ASN A 148 15.07 -46.27 24.16
N ASP A 149 14.88 -47.56 23.92
CA ASP A 149 15.12 -48.61 24.91
C ASP A 149 16.10 -49.62 24.30
N GLY A 150 17.28 -49.73 24.95
CA GLY A 150 18.32 -50.70 24.64
C GLY A 150 18.34 -51.87 25.63
N GLU A 151 19.31 -52.76 25.39
CA GLU A 151 19.74 -53.93 26.18
C GLU A 151 18.85 -55.19 26.07
N SER A 152 19.35 -56.43 25.95
CA SER A 152 20.69 -57.03 25.93
C SER A 152 20.58 -58.47 25.36
N SER A 153 21.50 -58.91 24.49
CA SER A 153 22.48 -60.01 24.74
C SER A 153 21.98 -61.48 24.73
N ASP A 154 22.86 -62.32 24.18
CA ASP A 154 23.03 -63.78 24.38
C ASP A 154 22.08 -64.71 23.60
N GLU A 155 22.45 -65.88 23.05
CA GLU A 155 23.68 -66.62 22.74
C GLU A 155 23.20 -67.93 22.05
N GLU A 156 24.04 -68.57 21.22
CA GLU A 156 23.93 -69.98 20.73
C GLU A 156 22.68 -70.38 19.89
N GLY A 157 22.64 -71.32 18.96
CA GLY A 157 23.48 -72.45 18.57
C GLY A 157 22.54 -73.54 18.01
N SER A 158 22.89 -74.13 16.87
CA SER A 158 22.43 -75.43 16.33
C SER A 158 20.91 -75.75 16.17
N GLU A 159 20.51 -76.08 14.94
CA GLU A 159 20.17 -77.46 14.51
C GLU A 159 20.23 -77.60 12.98
#